data_AF-A0A2Z6GAR6-F1
#
_entry.id   AF-A0A2Z6GAR6-F1
#
_cell.length_a   1.000
_cell.length_b   1.000
_cell.length_c   1.000
_cell.angle_alpha   90.00
_cell.angle_beta   90.00
_cell.angle_gamma   90.00
#
_symmetry.space_group_name_H-M   'P 1'
#
loop_
_entity.id
_entity.type
_entity.pdbx_description
1 polymer ?
#
loop_
_entity_poly.entity_id
_entity_poly.type
_entity_poly.pdbx_seq_one_letter_code
_entity_poly.pdbx_strand_id
1 'polypeptide(L)'
;MRALSNALEQNRLHHAYLFTGTRGVGKTTIARIFAKSLNCEAGVTATPCGVCGACTEIDSGRFVDLIELDAASNTQVDNMRELLESALYTPTAGRFKVYIIDEVHMLSKSAFNAMLKTLEEPPAHVKFILATTDPQKIPVTVLSRCLQFNLKQLPPQLILKHLQQVLEQEGIANESAALALIARAAQGSMRDALSLMDQAIAFAAGNVSEAVVRTMLGAVDQGYLYDLLQALLVGEGAELLRVADAMQSRSIAFEAALQELASLLHRIALAQTVPQAIADDEPERARLLELAQAFSPEEIQLYYQIAIHGRNDIELAPDEYAGFTMTLLRMLAFKPAGARALPERAASATLMPRPAATVAEPTEQTRAELVVQETAPISYAAAPVALADGKLDWTALVGRLNLQAMAQELAKHCVLENYAEGVVVLSLAPQRKLLNSKMAQDKLQAALSDHFGLAVRLQVNLGVTSDKVTPAAVEQQVKQSRQQQAEASILSDNFVREAQEQFGAQIVENSIKPIQQQ
;
A
#
# COMPACT_ATOMS: atom_id res chain seq x y z
N MET A 1 16.88 -2.33 27.48
CA MET A 1 16.94 -1.43 28.65
C MET A 1 18.24 -1.55 29.43
N ARG A 2 18.67 -2.75 29.91
CA ARG A 2 19.94 -2.91 30.67
C ARG A 2 21.17 -2.29 29.98
N ALA A 3 21.29 -2.42 28.66
CA ALA A 3 22.40 -1.85 27.91
C ALA A 3 22.44 -0.30 27.91
N LEU A 4 21.28 0.38 27.89
CA LEU A 4 21.22 1.85 28.00
C LEU A 4 21.54 2.32 29.42
N SER A 5 20.99 1.64 30.44
CA SER A 5 21.28 1.92 31.84
C SER A 5 22.77 1.76 32.14
N ASN A 6 23.37 0.65 31.71
CA ASN A 6 24.81 0.40 31.91
C ASN A 6 25.68 1.43 31.17
N ALA A 7 25.26 1.88 29.98
CA ALA A 7 26.00 2.90 29.23
C ALA A 7 25.99 4.27 29.93
N LEU A 8 24.86 4.63 30.57
CA LEU A 8 24.73 5.83 31.39
C LEU A 8 25.57 5.72 32.67
N GLU A 9 25.52 4.59 33.38
CA GLU A 9 26.27 4.36 34.62
C GLU A 9 27.79 4.33 34.39
N GLN A 10 28.24 3.75 33.29
CA GLN A 10 29.68 3.67 32.93
C GLN A 10 30.17 4.90 32.17
N ASN A 11 29.31 5.90 31.95
CA ASN A 11 29.58 7.10 31.16
C ASN A 11 30.15 6.80 29.75
N ARG A 12 29.73 5.69 29.14
CA ARG A 12 30.11 5.25 27.79
C ARG A 12 29.02 5.65 26.79
N LEU A 13 28.89 6.96 26.58
CA LEU A 13 27.84 7.53 25.74
C LEU A 13 28.26 7.55 24.27
N HIS A 14 27.55 6.81 23.43
CA HIS A 14 27.71 6.89 21.97
C HIS A 14 27.22 8.26 21.45
N HIS A 15 27.61 8.64 20.24
CA HIS A 15 27.16 9.90 19.63
C HIS A 15 25.81 9.75 18.94
N ALA A 16 25.50 8.56 18.41
CA ALA A 16 24.23 8.27 17.73
C ALA A 16 23.61 6.93 18.18
N TYR A 17 22.30 6.95 18.42
CA TYR A 17 21.46 5.83 18.83
C TYR A 17 20.35 5.63 17.80
N LEU A 18 20.08 4.38 17.41
CA LEU A 18 18.98 4.04 16.51
C LEU A 18 17.99 3.10 17.20
N PHE A 19 16.77 3.56 17.38
CA PHE A 19 15.64 2.79 17.91
C PHE A 19 14.78 2.28 16.76
N THR A 20 14.72 0.96 16.61
CA THR A 20 13.91 0.28 15.60
C THR A 20 12.77 -0.46 16.27
N GLY A 21 11.63 -0.60 15.59
CA GLY A 21 10.48 -1.35 16.09
C GLY A 21 9.17 -0.86 15.48
N THR A 22 8.09 -1.63 15.65
CA THR A 22 6.78 -1.28 15.09
C THR A 22 6.25 0.03 15.66
N ARG A 23 5.22 0.60 15.02
CA ARG A 23 4.57 1.83 15.49
C ARG A 23 4.04 1.61 16.92
N GLY A 24 4.16 2.65 17.76
CA GLY A 24 3.54 2.67 19.10
C GLY A 24 4.16 1.77 20.18
N VAL A 25 5.28 1.09 19.92
CA VAL A 25 6.04 0.31 20.95
C VAL A 25 6.83 1.17 21.94
N GLY A 26 6.83 2.51 21.77
CA GLY A 26 7.49 3.45 22.69
C GLY A 26 8.88 3.96 22.28
N LYS A 27 9.22 3.94 20.98
CA LYS A 27 10.51 4.47 20.45
C LYS A 27 10.79 5.92 20.92
N THR A 28 9.88 6.83 20.60
CA THR A 28 9.97 8.26 20.92
C THR A 28 9.90 8.51 22.42
N THR A 29 9.07 7.74 23.14
CA THR A 29 8.98 7.79 24.61
C THR A 29 10.32 7.43 25.27
N ILE A 30 10.97 6.35 24.82
CA ILE A 30 12.30 5.97 25.32
C ILE A 30 13.34 7.02 24.93
N ALA A 31 13.25 7.61 23.75
CA ALA A 31 14.13 8.70 23.32
C ALA A 31 14.04 9.91 24.26
N ARG A 32 12.83 10.34 24.63
CA ARG A 32 12.61 11.43 25.60
C ARG A 32 13.14 11.07 26.99
N ILE A 33 12.88 9.87 27.49
CA ILE A 33 13.41 9.42 28.79
C ILE A 33 14.94 9.42 28.76
N PHE A 34 15.55 8.96 27.66
CA PHE A 34 16.99 8.97 27.50
C PHE A 34 17.56 10.40 27.45
N ALA A 35 16.88 11.33 26.78
CA ALA A 35 17.25 12.74 26.81
C ALA A 35 17.22 13.33 28.23
N LYS A 36 16.20 12.98 29.04
CA LYS A 36 16.18 13.37 30.47
C LYS A 36 17.34 12.78 31.25
N SER A 37 17.66 11.51 31.02
CA SER A 37 18.79 10.84 31.65
C SER A 37 20.14 11.52 31.36
N LEU A 38 20.28 12.15 30.19
CA LEU A 38 21.48 12.88 29.79
C LEU A 38 21.55 14.30 30.38
N ASN A 39 20.41 14.98 30.46
CA ASN A 39 20.32 16.41 30.82
C ASN A 39 19.77 16.67 32.23
N CYS A 40 19.55 15.65 33.03
CA CYS A 40 19.12 15.80 34.42
C CYS A 40 20.15 16.62 35.23
N GLU A 41 19.67 17.59 36.01
CA GLU A 41 20.51 18.41 36.90
C GLU A 41 21.29 17.58 37.93
N ALA A 42 20.71 16.45 38.38
CA ALA A 42 21.36 15.50 39.28
C ALA A 42 22.57 14.76 38.66
N GLY A 43 22.79 14.93 37.34
CA GLY A 43 23.85 14.24 36.61
C GLY A 43 23.32 13.27 35.57
N VAL A 44 24.26 12.68 34.81
CA VAL A 44 23.93 11.62 33.86
C VAL A 44 23.57 10.36 34.65
N THR A 45 22.31 9.94 34.59
CA THR A 45 21.79 8.82 35.39
C THR A 45 20.80 7.98 34.60
N ALA A 46 20.75 6.67 34.89
CA ALA A 46 19.75 5.76 34.35
C ALA A 46 18.32 6.06 34.88
N THR A 47 18.22 6.71 36.04
CA THR A 47 16.96 7.05 36.71
C THR A 47 16.84 8.58 36.83
N PRO A 48 16.29 9.27 35.82
CA PRO A 48 16.11 10.71 35.88
C PRO A 48 15.12 11.08 36.99
N CYS A 49 15.33 12.23 37.65
CA CYS A 49 14.54 12.59 38.84
C CYS A 49 13.08 12.94 38.55
N GLY A 50 12.76 13.37 37.31
CA GLY A 50 11.40 13.74 36.90
C GLY A 50 10.87 15.07 37.46
N VAL A 51 11.60 15.72 38.37
CA VAL A 51 11.13 16.91 39.10
C VAL A 51 11.98 18.17 38.88
N CYS A 52 13.17 18.05 38.26
CA CYS A 52 14.02 19.20 37.96
C CYS A 52 13.55 19.96 36.71
N GLY A 53 14.03 21.20 36.54
CA GLY A 53 13.63 22.07 35.44
C GLY A 53 13.83 21.40 34.08
N ALA A 54 15.01 20.81 33.86
CA ALA A 54 15.31 20.07 32.64
C ALA A 54 14.35 18.88 32.40
N CYS A 55 14.03 18.09 33.44
CA CYS A 55 13.15 16.92 33.28
C CYS A 55 11.72 17.33 32.91
N THR A 56 11.17 18.34 33.60
CA THR A 56 9.81 18.83 33.38
C THR A 56 9.69 19.54 32.02
N GLU A 57 10.69 20.32 31.62
CA GLU A 57 10.71 20.98 30.32
C GLU A 57 10.77 19.97 29.16
N ILE A 58 11.57 18.90 29.31
CA ILE A 58 11.64 17.80 28.32
C ILE A 58 10.28 17.10 28.18
N ASP A 59 9.58 16.84 29.30
CA ASP A 59 8.22 16.27 29.24
C ASP A 59 7.24 17.16 28.49
N SER A 60 7.31 18.47 28.74
CA SER A 60 6.47 19.45 28.05
C SER A 60 6.91 19.74 26.60
N GLY A 61 8.04 19.19 26.14
CA GLY A 61 8.58 19.42 24.80
C GLY A 61 9.11 20.85 24.57
N ARG A 62 9.51 21.56 25.64
CA ARG A 62 9.97 22.96 25.57
C ARG A 62 11.44 23.15 25.91
N PHE A 63 12.16 22.07 26.14
CA PHE A 63 13.56 22.13 26.52
C PHE A 63 14.43 22.59 25.34
N VAL A 64 15.17 23.69 25.54
CA VAL A 64 15.90 24.39 24.46
C VAL A 64 16.94 23.50 23.76
N ASP A 65 17.62 22.65 24.52
CA ASP A 65 18.67 21.77 24.00
C ASP A 65 18.14 20.39 23.58
N LEU A 66 16.82 20.21 23.49
CA LEU A 66 16.16 19.04 22.91
C LEU A 66 15.39 19.46 21.66
N ILE A 67 15.88 19.02 20.50
CA ILE A 67 15.25 19.29 19.22
C ILE A 67 14.59 18.00 18.75
N GLU A 68 13.26 18.01 18.69
CA GLU A 68 12.48 16.90 18.17
C GLU A 68 12.00 17.20 16.75
N LEU A 69 12.31 16.29 15.83
CA LEU A 69 11.98 16.40 14.42
C LEU A 69 11.22 15.15 14.01
N ASP A 70 10.05 15.35 13.43
CA ASP A 70 9.33 14.30 12.73
C ASP A 70 9.67 14.39 11.23
N ALA A 71 10.36 13.37 10.72
CA ALA A 71 10.79 13.33 9.33
C ALA A 71 9.62 13.19 8.35
N ALA A 72 8.46 12.71 8.80
CA ALA A 72 7.27 12.63 7.94
C ALA A 72 6.69 14.01 7.62
N SER A 73 6.78 14.97 8.56
CA SER A 73 6.29 16.34 8.39
C SER A 73 7.35 17.31 7.88
N ASN A 74 8.64 17.07 8.14
CA ASN A 74 9.75 17.95 7.78
C ASN A 74 10.69 17.32 6.74
N THR A 75 10.17 17.05 5.55
CA THR A 75 10.94 16.41 4.46
C THR A 75 11.89 17.38 3.72
N GLN A 76 11.80 18.69 3.98
CA GLN A 76 12.62 19.70 3.32
C GLN A 76 14.08 19.62 3.79
N VAL A 77 14.99 19.49 2.81
CA VAL A 77 16.43 19.29 3.03
C VAL A 77 17.10 20.49 3.71
N ASP A 78 16.62 21.70 3.41
CA ASP A 78 17.25 22.94 3.84
C ASP A 78 17.06 23.16 5.35
N ASN A 79 15.85 22.89 5.88
CA ASN A 79 15.58 22.91 7.32
C ASN A 79 16.51 21.96 8.10
N MET A 80 16.81 20.77 7.54
CA MET A 80 17.70 19.83 8.21
C MET A 80 19.16 20.29 8.22
N ARG A 81 19.62 20.95 7.15
CA ARG A 81 20.99 21.48 7.08
C ARG A 81 21.19 22.60 8.09
N GLU A 82 20.28 23.56 8.14
CA GLU A 82 20.35 24.67 9.11
C GLU A 82 20.35 24.14 10.55
N LEU A 83 19.54 23.13 10.84
CA LEU A 83 19.50 22.48 12.15
C LEU A 83 20.80 21.74 12.50
N LEU A 84 21.44 21.08 11.54
CA LEU A 84 22.74 20.42 11.73
C LEU A 84 23.89 21.44 11.87
N GLU A 85 23.83 22.57 11.17
CA GLU A 85 24.78 23.66 11.35
C GLU A 85 24.65 24.26 12.76
N SER A 86 23.41 24.39 13.25
CA SER A 86 23.16 24.79 14.63
C SER A 86 23.70 23.79 15.67
N ALA A 87 23.94 22.54 15.28
CA ALA A 87 24.47 21.50 16.17
C ALA A 87 25.94 21.71 16.53
N LEU A 88 26.68 22.54 15.79
CA LEU A 88 28.08 22.86 16.08
C LEU A 88 28.24 23.76 17.31
N TYR A 89 27.17 24.45 17.72
CA TYR A 89 27.19 25.34 18.89
C TYR A 89 26.92 24.58 20.18
N THR A 90 27.61 24.99 21.24
CA THR A 90 27.46 24.42 22.59
C THR A 90 26.03 24.57 23.13
N PRO A 91 25.58 23.63 23.99
CA PRO A 91 24.25 23.70 24.61
C PRO A 91 24.08 24.95 25.48
N THR A 92 22.85 25.44 25.59
CA THR A 92 22.54 26.71 26.30
C THR A 92 22.26 26.49 27.78
N ALA A 93 21.54 25.42 28.12
CA ALA A 93 21.10 25.10 29.48
C ALA A 93 21.48 23.67 29.91
N GLY A 94 21.47 22.73 28.97
CA GLY A 94 21.76 21.32 29.19
C GLY A 94 23.25 20.97 29.15
N ARG A 95 23.55 19.70 29.45
CA ARG A 95 24.90 19.12 29.29
C ARG A 95 25.14 18.69 27.85
N PHE A 96 24.08 18.20 27.22
CA PHE A 96 24.07 17.69 25.85
C PHE A 96 22.96 18.34 25.04
N LYS A 97 23.27 18.64 23.78
CA LYS A 97 22.28 19.00 22.76
C LYS A 97 21.80 17.71 22.09
N VAL A 98 20.54 17.37 22.33
CA VAL A 98 19.94 16.10 21.91
C VAL A 98 19.02 16.34 20.71
N TYR A 99 19.25 15.59 19.63
CA TYR A 99 18.40 15.60 18.44
C TYR A 99 17.62 14.29 18.38
N ILE A 100 16.31 14.34 18.54
CA ILE A 100 15.41 13.21 18.31
C ILE A 100 14.83 13.34 16.91
N ILE A 101 15.07 12.34 16.06
CA ILE A 101 14.51 12.30 14.70
C ILE A 101 13.61 11.07 14.60
N ASP A 102 12.30 11.30 14.59
CA ASP A 102 11.29 10.25 14.44
C ASP A 102 11.01 9.95 12.97
N GLU A 103 10.65 8.69 12.72
CA GLU A 103 10.46 8.10 11.38
C GLU A 103 11.57 8.48 10.39
N VAL A 104 12.84 8.40 10.81
CA VAL A 104 14.02 8.86 10.04
C VAL A 104 14.10 8.27 8.63
N HIS A 105 13.50 7.11 8.39
CA HIS A 105 13.41 6.49 7.07
C HIS A 105 12.62 7.31 6.02
N MET A 106 11.83 8.29 6.47
CA MET A 106 11.11 9.24 5.61
C MET A 106 11.98 10.40 5.12
N LEU A 107 13.21 10.54 5.63
CA LEU A 107 14.15 11.55 5.16
C LEU A 107 14.58 11.30 3.71
N SER A 108 14.78 12.39 2.97
CA SER A 108 15.34 12.33 1.63
C SER A 108 16.81 11.90 1.65
N LYS A 109 17.29 11.32 0.54
CA LYS A 109 18.70 10.90 0.40
C LYS A 109 19.69 12.04 0.63
N SER A 110 19.35 13.25 0.19
CA SER A 110 20.16 14.44 0.40
C SER A 110 20.23 14.86 1.86
N ALA A 111 19.15 14.72 2.63
CA ALA A 111 19.15 14.97 4.08
C ALA A 111 20.04 13.96 4.82
N PHE A 112 19.97 12.67 4.47
CA PHE A 112 20.88 11.66 5.02
C PHE A 112 22.35 11.99 4.75
N ASN A 113 22.69 12.40 3.53
CA ASN A 113 24.06 12.79 3.18
C ASN A 113 24.55 14.02 3.96
N ALA A 114 23.67 14.96 4.27
CA ALA A 114 24.01 16.10 5.11
C ALA A 114 24.34 15.66 6.55
N MET A 115 23.59 14.71 7.10
CA MET A 115 23.83 14.15 8.42
C MET A 115 25.12 13.34 8.52
N LEU A 116 25.57 12.69 7.43
CA LEU A 116 26.77 11.84 7.45
C LEU A 116 28.02 12.61 7.91
N LYS A 117 28.18 13.87 7.50
CA LYS A 117 29.32 14.71 7.93
C LYS A 117 29.37 14.87 9.44
N THR A 118 28.22 15.19 10.06
CA THR A 118 28.11 15.36 11.51
C THR A 118 28.16 14.04 12.27
N LEU A 119 27.70 12.93 11.68
CA LEU A 119 27.78 11.60 12.28
C LEU A 119 29.19 11.01 12.23
N GLU A 120 30.01 11.40 11.26
CA GLU A 120 31.42 10.99 11.16
C GLU A 120 32.31 11.72 12.17
N GLU A 121 32.12 13.02 12.33
CA GLU A 121 32.88 13.87 13.26
C GLU A 121 31.93 14.60 14.23
N PRO A 122 31.27 13.88 15.15
CA PRO A 122 30.28 14.47 16.04
C PRO A 122 30.94 15.32 17.14
N PRO A 123 30.43 16.54 17.41
CA PRO A 123 30.84 17.29 18.59
C PRO A 123 30.53 16.53 19.89
N ALA A 124 31.41 16.62 20.89
CA ALA A 124 31.28 15.85 22.13
C ALA A 124 29.97 16.10 22.91
N HIS A 125 29.39 17.28 22.74
CA HIS A 125 28.15 17.72 23.40
C HIS A 125 26.88 17.37 22.61
N VAL A 126 26.99 16.82 21.39
CA VAL A 126 25.83 16.47 20.55
C VAL A 126 25.52 14.99 20.68
N LYS A 127 24.22 14.67 20.78
CA LYS A 127 23.70 13.30 20.79
C LYS A 127 22.53 13.16 19.83
N PHE A 128 22.62 12.20 18.92
CA PHE A 128 21.55 11.85 17.98
C PHE A 128 20.77 10.64 18.47
N ILE A 129 19.45 10.72 18.45
CA ILE A 129 18.53 9.62 18.72
C ILE A 129 17.60 9.51 17.52
N LEU A 130 17.82 8.48 16.72
CA LEU A 130 17.04 8.19 15.52
C LEU A 130 16.00 7.13 15.86
N ALA A 131 14.76 7.32 15.41
CA ALA A 131 13.70 6.32 15.53
C ALA A 131 13.16 5.97 14.14
N THR A 132 12.89 4.68 13.91
CA THR A 132 12.29 4.22 12.66
C THR A 132 11.39 3.00 12.87
N THR A 133 10.32 2.92 12.08
CA THR A 133 9.56 1.68 11.88
C THR A 133 10.18 0.74 10.85
N ASP A 134 10.97 1.27 9.91
CA ASP A 134 11.57 0.52 8.81
C ASP A 134 13.09 0.77 8.74
N PRO A 135 13.93 -0.11 9.32
CA PRO A 135 15.38 0.05 9.26
C PRO A 135 15.99 -0.26 7.90
N GLN A 136 15.28 -0.97 7.01
CA GLN A 136 15.82 -1.38 5.71
C GLN A 136 15.95 -0.22 4.72
N LYS A 137 15.11 0.80 4.89
CA LYS A 137 15.15 2.05 4.12
C LYS A 137 16.29 2.98 4.53
N ILE A 138 16.95 2.74 5.66
CA ILE A 138 18.06 3.58 6.13
C ILE A 138 19.36 3.15 5.42
N PRO A 139 20.14 4.09 4.87
CA PRO A 139 21.44 3.78 4.28
C PRO A 139 22.37 3.07 5.27
N VAL A 140 23.06 2.03 4.80
CA VAL A 140 24.01 1.24 5.62
C VAL A 140 25.12 2.12 6.22
N THR A 141 25.48 3.21 5.54
CA THR A 141 26.44 4.21 6.02
C THR A 141 26.02 4.89 7.33
N VAL A 142 24.71 5.08 7.54
CA VAL A 142 24.17 5.62 8.81
C VAL A 142 24.06 4.51 9.85
N LEU A 143 23.59 3.32 9.44
CA LEU A 143 23.43 2.16 10.33
C LEU A 143 24.75 1.75 10.99
N SER A 144 25.88 1.82 10.27
CA SER A 144 27.19 1.45 10.80
C SER A 144 27.74 2.44 11.84
N ARG A 145 27.20 3.67 11.88
CA ARG A 145 27.61 4.75 12.79
C ARG A 145 26.64 4.92 13.96
N CYS A 146 25.61 4.08 14.06
CA CYS A 146 24.61 4.15 15.12
C CYS A 146 24.64 2.90 16.00
N LEU A 147 24.46 3.07 17.30
CA LEU A 147 24.19 1.96 18.19
C LEU A 147 22.71 1.56 18.07
N GLN A 148 22.44 0.36 17.57
CA GLN A 148 21.08 -0.07 17.25
C GLN A 148 20.41 -0.79 18.42
N PHE A 149 19.17 -0.42 18.71
CA PHE A 149 18.29 -1.13 19.64
C PHE A 149 16.98 -1.47 18.96
N ASN A 150 16.67 -2.76 18.93
CA ASN A 150 15.41 -3.27 18.43
C ASN A 150 14.39 -3.41 19.59
N LEU A 151 13.35 -2.61 19.55
CA LEU A 151 12.21 -2.66 20.45
C LEU A 151 11.20 -3.69 19.93
N LYS A 152 11.08 -4.78 20.66
CA LYS A 152 10.12 -5.85 20.36
C LYS A 152 8.69 -5.39 20.67
N GLN A 153 7.74 -5.96 19.94
CA GLN A 153 6.32 -5.84 20.26
C GLN A 153 6.04 -6.31 21.68
N LEU A 154 5.12 -5.62 22.36
CA LEU A 154 4.75 -5.93 23.72
C LEU A 154 3.80 -7.14 23.75
N PRO A 155 4.07 -8.16 24.57
CA PRO A 155 3.15 -9.28 24.72
C PRO A 155 1.77 -8.81 25.21
N PRO A 156 0.65 -9.40 24.74
CA PRO A 156 -0.70 -8.98 25.14
C PRO A 156 -0.93 -8.98 26.66
N GLN A 157 -0.34 -9.95 27.36
CA GLN A 157 -0.43 -10.04 28.83
C GLN A 157 0.21 -8.84 29.55
N LEU A 158 1.29 -8.29 28.98
CA LEU A 158 1.97 -7.13 29.55
C LEU A 158 1.17 -5.85 29.28
N ILE A 159 0.57 -5.74 28.09
CA ILE A 159 -0.37 -4.65 27.76
C ILE A 159 -1.56 -4.69 28.72
N LEU A 160 -2.22 -5.85 28.87
CA LEU A 160 -3.36 -6.03 29.77
C LEU A 160 -3.02 -5.59 31.19
N LYS A 161 -1.90 -6.08 31.74
CA LYS A 161 -1.44 -5.69 33.08
C LYS A 161 -1.25 -4.18 33.21
N HIS A 162 -0.70 -3.53 32.19
CA HIS A 162 -0.51 -2.09 32.21
C HIS A 162 -1.82 -1.32 32.12
N LEU A 163 -2.75 -1.71 31.22
CA LEU A 163 -4.07 -1.10 31.12
C LEU A 163 -4.84 -1.23 32.44
N GLN A 164 -4.77 -2.39 33.09
CA GLN A 164 -5.37 -2.61 34.39
C GLN A 164 -4.82 -1.64 35.45
N GLN A 165 -3.48 -1.47 35.51
CA GLN A 165 -2.85 -0.52 36.43
C GLN A 165 -3.27 0.92 36.17
N VAL A 166 -3.43 1.33 34.91
CA VAL A 166 -3.87 2.68 34.55
C VAL A 166 -5.33 2.90 34.99
N LEU A 167 -6.22 1.96 34.70
CA LEU A 167 -7.64 2.08 35.09
C LEU A 167 -7.86 2.04 36.61
N GLU A 168 -7.06 1.25 37.33
CA GLU A 168 -7.05 1.23 38.79
C GLU A 168 -6.63 2.59 39.38
N GLN A 169 -5.67 3.28 38.75
CA GLN A 169 -5.24 4.62 39.16
C GLN A 169 -6.28 5.70 38.85
N GLU A 170 -6.97 5.58 37.72
CA GLU A 170 -8.04 6.49 37.30
C GLU A 170 -9.39 6.20 38.01
N GLY A 171 -9.50 5.09 38.75
CA GLY A 171 -10.72 4.71 39.47
C GLY A 171 -11.86 4.25 38.56
N ILE A 172 -11.55 3.70 37.39
CA ILE A 172 -12.52 3.29 36.37
C ILE A 172 -12.82 1.79 36.49
N ALA A 173 -14.11 1.44 36.60
CA ALA A 173 -14.55 0.05 36.64
C ALA A 173 -14.26 -0.64 35.30
N ASN A 174 -13.75 -1.87 35.36
CA ASN A 174 -13.31 -2.60 34.18
C ASN A 174 -13.45 -4.12 34.36
N GLU A 175 -13.63 -4.81 33.23
CA GLU A 175 -13.61 -6.27 33.15
C GLU A 175 -12.30 -6.75 32.50
N SER A 176 -11.67 -7.78 33.07
CA SER A 176 -10.42 -8.33 32.56
C SER A 176 -10.54 -8.87 31.12
N ALA A 177 -11.71 -9.41 30.77
CA ALA A 177 -12.02 -9.85 29.41
C ALA A 177 -12.04 -8.69 28.40
N ALA A 178 -12.56 -7.52 28.80
CA ALA A 178 -12.56 -6.31 27.98
C ALA A 178 -11.14 -5.81 27.69
N LEU A 179 -10.28 -5.80 28.72
CA LEU A 179 -8.87 -5.41 28.58
C LEU A 179 -8.09 -6.41 27.71
N ALA A 180 -8.41 -7.69 27.79
CA ALA A 180 -7.80 -8.71 26.94
C ALA A 180 -8.14 -8.48 25.45
N LEU A 181 -9.36 -8.05 25.13
CA LEU A 181 -9.76 -7.70 23.77
C LEU A 181 -8.98 -6.47 23.26
N ILE A 182 -8.88 -5.41 24.06
CA ILE A 182 -8.11 -4.21 23.72
C ILE A 182 -6.63 -4.57 23.50
N ALA A 183 -6.05 -5.38 24.40
CA ALA A 183 -4.65 -5.78 24.30
C ALA A 183 -4.35 -6.59 23.03
N ARG A 184 -5.28 -7.44 22.58
CA ARG A 184 -5.17 -8.17 21.30
C ARG A 184 -5.32 -7.22 20.12
N ALA A 185 -6.33 -6.35 20.14
CA ALA A 185 -6.59 -5.37 19.08
C ALA A 185 -5.43 -4.41 18.86
N ALA A 186 -4.67 -4.10 19.91
CA ALA A 186 -3.51 -3.22 19.86
C ALA A 186 -2.25 -3.82 19.19
N GLN A 187 -2.23 -5.12 18.88
CA GLN A 187 -1.14 -5.80 18.15
C GLN A 187 0.28 -5.48 18.65
N GLY A 188 0.44 -5.37 19.98
CA GLY A 188 1.74 -5.11 20.61
C GLY A 188 2.16 -3.63 20.70
N SER A 189 1.30 -2.70 20.30
CA SER A 189 1.47 -1.25 20.42
C SER A 189 0.81 -0.73 21.70
N MET A 190 1.60 -0.15 22.62
CA MET A 190 1.03 0.43 23.84
C MET A 190 0.23 1.70 23.54
N ARG A 191 0.66 2.49 22.55
CA ARG A 191 -0.03 3.72 22.15
C ARG A 191 -1.44 3.43 21.64
N ASP A 192 -1.58 2.40 20.81
CA ASP A 192 -2.88 2.03 20.26
C ASP A 192 -3.74 1.38 21.34
N ALA A 193 -3.15 0.59 22.25
CA ALA A 193 -3.86 0.03 23.40
C ALA A 193 -4.50 1.13 24.29
N LEU A 194 -3.73 2.17 24.64
CA LEU A 194 -4.24 3.30 25.41
C LEU A 194 -5.30 4.10 24.63
N SER A 195 -5.09 4.32 23.32
CA SER A 195 -6.06 5.02 22.48
C SER A 195 -7.40 4.27 22.36
N LEU A 196 -7.35 2.95 22.21
CA LEU A 196 -8.53 2.08 22.20
C LEU A 196 -9.22 2.04 23.57
N MET A 197 -8.44 2.06 24.65
CA MET A 197 -8.97 2.15 26.01
C MET A 197 -9.70 3.48 26.25
N ASP A 198 -9.13 4.61 25.82
CA ASP A 198 -9.79 5.92 25.91
C ASP A 198 -11.10 5.97 25.13
N GLN A 199 -11.11 5.38 23.92
CA GLN A 199 -12.34 5.22 23.14
C GLN A 199 -13.38 4.36 23.88
N ALA A 200 -12.94 3.26 24.51
CA ALA A 200 -13.83 2.39 25.27
C ALA A 200 -14.42 3.11 26.49
N ILE A 201 -13.62 3.91 27.20
CA ILE A 201 -14.10 4.73 28.32
C ILE A 201 -15.15 5.74 27.85
N ALA A 202 -14.86 6.44 26.74
CA ALA A 202 -15.78 7.42 26.17
C ALA A 202 -17.11 6.79 25.73
N PHE A 203 -17.06 5.58 25.16
CA PHE A 203 -18.24 4.85 24.70
C PHE A 203 -19.04 4.21 25.85
N ALA A 204 -18.37 3.79 26.93
CA ALA A 204 -18.98 3.04 28.03
C ALA A 204 -19.56 3.89 29.18
N ALA A 205 -19.44 5.22 29.11
CA ALA A 205 -19.84 6.14 30.18
C ALA A 205 -19.29 5.75 31.58
N GLY A 206 -18.09 5.15 31.63
CA GLY A 206 -17.35 4.88 32.87
C GLY A 206 -17.18 3.41 33.29
N ASN A 207 -17.88 2.43 32.68
CA ASN A 207 -17.63 1.01 32.98
C ASN A 207 -17.21 0.22 31.74
N VAL A 208 -15.92 -0.11 31.64
CA VAL A 208 -15.35 -0.82 30.49
C VAL A 208 -15.68 -2.32 30.59
N SER A 209 -16.84 -2.70 30.05
CA SER A 209 -17.30 -4.10 29.96
C SER A 209 -16.96 -4.75 28.62
N GLU A 210 -16.92 -6.08 28.60
CA GLU A 210 -16.57 -6.87 27.41
C GLU A 210 -17.52 -6.59 26.25
N ALA A 211 -18.83 -6.56 26.51
CA ALA A 211 -19.85 -6.35 25.49
C ALA A 211 -19.70 -4.99 24.79
N VAL A 212 -19.35 -3.96 25.56
CA VAL A 212 -19.17 -2.60 25.05
C VAL A 212 -17.91 -2.52 24.17
N VAL A 213 -16.81 -3.10 24.63
CA VAL A 213 -15.55 -3.15 23.87
C VAL A 213 -15.71 -3.97 22.58
N ARG A 214 -16.43 -5.10 22.60
CA ARG A 214 -16.73 -5.88 21.39
C ARG A 214 -17.49 -5.08 20.36
N THR A 215 -18.51 -4.36 20.82
CA THR A 215 -19.31 -3.47 19.96
C THR A 215 -18.46 -2.34 19.38
N MET A 216 -17.63 -1.70 20.20
CA MET A 216 -16.74 -0.61 19.79
C MET A 216 -15.70 -1.05 18.76
N LEU A 217 -15.04 -2.18 19.00
CA LEU A 217 -14.02 -2.72 18.08
C LEU A 217 -14.63 -3.24 16.78
N GLY A 218 -15.97 -3.28 16.66
CA GLY A 218 -16.64 -3.98 15.57
C GLY A 218 -16.21 -5.46 15.51
N ALA A 219 -15.79 -6.01 16.65
CA ALA A 219 -15.28 -7.37 16.73
C ALA A 219 -16.42 -8.28 16.28
N VAL A 220 -16.17 -9.04 15.21
CA VAL A 220 -17.17 -9.95 14.67
C VAL A 220 -17.59 -10.89 15.79
N ASP A 221 -18.88 -10.89 16.10
CA ASP A 221 -19.43 -11.88 17.01
C ASP A 221 -19.06 -13.25 16.43
N GLN A 222 -18.27 -14.02 17.20
CA GLN A 222 -17.80 -15.32 16.73
C GLN A 222 -18.97 -16.24 16.40
N GLY A 223 -20.17 -16.00 16.95
CA GLY A 223 -21.41 -16.63 16.53
C GLY A 223 -21.63 -16.62 15.02
N TYR A 224 -21.44 -15.47 14.35
CA TYR A 224 -21.57 -15.38 12.89
C TYR A 224 -20.54 -16.26 12.16
N LEU A 225 -19.32 -16.33 12.67
CA LEU A 225 -18.26 -17.15 12.07
C LEU A 225 -18.57 -18.65 12.22
N TYR A 226 -19.07 -19.05 13.40
CA TYR A 226 -19.55 -20.42 13.63
C TYR A 226 -20.73 -20.75 12.72
N ASP A 227 -21.69 -19.84 12.54
CA ASP A 227 -22.83 -20.01 11.64
C ASP A 227 -22.37 -20.16 10.17
N LEU A 228 -21.40 -19.35 9.73
CA LEU A 228 -20.79 -19.48 8.40
C LEU A 228 -20.11 -20.85 8.21
N LEU A 229 -19.32 -21.30 9.19
CA LEU A 229 -18.69 -22.62 9.12
C LEU A 229 -19.73 -23.74 9.10
N GLN A 230 -20.80 -23.63 9.90
CA GLN A 230 -21.88 -24.61 9.89
C GLN A 230 -22.59 -24.67 8.53
N ALA A 231 -22.87 -23.51 7.91
CA ALA A 231 -23.46 -23.45 6.58
C ALA A 231 -22.53 -23.99 5.48
N LEU A 232 -21.21 -23.78 5.61
CA LEU A 232 -20.20 -24.40 4.73
C LEU A 232 -20.14 -25.93 4.88
N LEU A 233 -20.31 -26.44 6.11
CA LEU A 233 -20.32 -27.88 6.38
C LEU A 233 -21.50 -28.56 5.68
N VAL A 234 -22.70 -27.98 5.82
CA VAL A 234 -23.94 -28.45 5.18
C VAL A 234 -23.92 -28.24 3.66
N GLY A 235 -23.19 -27.21 3.20
CA GLY A 235 -23.11 -26.83 1.79
C GLY A 235 -24.31 -25.99 1.34
N GLU A 236 -24.90 -25.21 2.23
CA GLU A 236 -26.10 -24.41 1.97
C GLU A 236 -25.74 -22.94 1.67
N GLY A 237 -25.67 -22.60 0.38
CA GLY A 237 -25.32 -21.25 -0.07
C GLY A 237 -26.33 -20.17 0.35
N ALA A 238 -27.61 -20.50 0.46
CA ALA A 238 -28.64 -19.56 0.89
C ALA A 238 -28.43 -19.09 2.34
N GLU A 239 -28.06 -20.02 3.22
CA GLU A 239 -27.78 -19.72 4.62
C GLU A 239 -26.49 -18.89 4.77
N LEU A 240 -25.46 -19.16 3.97
CA LEU A 240 -24.24 -18.34 3.94
C LEU A 240 -24.54 -16.87 3.61
N LEU A 241 -25.36 -16.63 2.58
CA LEU A 241 -25.76 -15.28 2.19
C LEU A 241 -26.65 -14.63 3.26
N ARG A 242 -27.56 -15.39 3.88
CA ARG A 242 -28.39 -14.89 5.00
C ARG A 242 -27.53 -14.42 6.17
N VAL A 243 -26.48 -15.15 6.51
CA VAL A 243 -25.53 -14.76 7.56
C VAL A 243 -24.73 -13.52 7.13
N ALA A 244 -24.25 -13.46 5.88
CA ALA A 244 -23.58 -12.28 5.34
C ALA A 244 -24.48 -11.02 5.36
N ASP A 245 -25.77 -11.15 5.03
CA ASP A 245 -26.75 -10.07 5.10
C ASP A 245 -26.95 -9.59 6.54
N ALA A 246 -27.02 -10.52 7.50
CA ALA A 246 -27.11 -10.18 8.92
C ALA A 246 -25.87 -9.41 9.39
N MET A 247 -24.68 -9.80 8.94
CA MET A 247 -23.43 -9.08 9.23
C MET A 247 -23.42 -7.68 8.60
N GLN A 248 -23.90 -7.55 7.36
CA GLN A 248 -24.01 -6.25 6.67
C GLN A 248 -24.96 -5.31 7.40
N SER A 249 -26.10 -5.81 7.87
CA SER A 249 -27.11 -5.02 8.60
C SER A 249 -26.58 -4.42 9.90
N ARG A 250 -25.53 -5.02 10.47
CA ARG A 250 -24.83 -4.55 11.67
C ARG A 250 -23.54 -3.79 11.34
N SER A 251 -23.29 -3.52 10.05
CA SER A 251 -22.10 -2.81 9.56
C SER A 251 -20.78 -3.42 10.03
N ILE A 252 -20.72 -4.76 10.08
CA ILE A 252 -19.49 -5.48 10.42
C ILE A 252 -18.48 -5.32 9.27
N ALA A 253 -17.23 -5.01 9.61
CA ALA A 253 -16.14 -4.94 8.63
C ALA A 253 -15.81 -6.33 8.07
N PHE A 254 -16.03 -6.52 6.76
CA PHE A 254 -15.85 -7.84 6.13
C PHE A 254 -14.38 -8.28 6.04
N GLU A 255 -13.45 -7.34 5.95
CA GLU A 255 -12.02 -7.65 6.04
C GLU A 255 -11.66 -8.26 7.41
N ALA A 256 -12.16 -7.66 8.50
CA ALA A 256 -12.00 -8.19 9.85
C ALA A 256 -12.71 -9.54 10.03
N ALA A 257 -13.88 -9.72 9.40
CA ALA A 257 -14.57 -11.01 9.39
C ALA A 257 -13.73 -12.12 8.73
N LEU A 258 -13.09 -11.85 7.59
CA LEU A 258 -12.21 -12.82 6.92
C LEU A 258 -10.94 -13.10 7.74
N GLN A 259 -10.38 -12.07 8.40
CA GLN A 259 -9.26 -12.21 9.33
C GLN A 259 -9.60 -13.17 10.49
N GLU A 260 -10.75 -12.97 11.13
CA GLU A 260 -11.21 -13.80 12.24
C GLU A 260 -11.60 -15.21 11.76
N LEU A 261 -12.23 -15.33 10.58
CA LEU A 261 -12.53 -16.63 9.97
C LEU A 261 -11.24 -17.42 9.71
N ALA A 262 -10.21 -16.79 9.15
CA ALA A 262 -8.90 -17.42 8.94
C ALA A 262 -8.25 -17.84 10.26
N SER A 263 -8.37 -17.02 11.30
CA SER A 263 -7.86 -17.33 12.65
C SER A 263 -8.61 -18.52 13.27
N LEU A 264 -9.93 -18.59 13.09
CA LEU A 264 -10.77 -19.70 13.55
C LEU A 264 -10.42 -21.01 12.80
N LEU A 265 -10.29 -20.95 11.47
CA LEU A 265 -9.85 -22.09 10.65
C LEU A 265 -8.46 -22.58 11.05
N HIS A 266 -7.53 -21.68 11.36
CA HIS A 266 -6.21 -22.05 11.88
C HIS A 266 -6.31 -22.80 13.22
N ARG A 267 -7.15 -22.33 14.15
CA ARG A 267 -7.38 -23.01 15.44
C ARG A 267 -7.99 -24.39 15.24
N ILE A 268 -8.92 -24.55 14.29
CA ILE A 268 -9.50 -25.86 13.94
C ILE A 268 -8.42 -26.79 13.38
N ALA A 269 -7.58 -26.33 12.45
CA ALA A 269 -6.46 -27.11 11.92
C ALA A 269 -5.47 -27.54 13.01
N LEU A 270 -5.21 -26.64 13.97
CA LEU A 270 -4.38 -26.94 15.13
C LEU A 270 -5.04 -28.01 16.01
N ALA A 271 -6.36 -27.92 16.25
CA ALA A 271 -7.12 -28.91 17.00
C ALA A 271 -7.07 -30.30 16.35
N GLN A 272 -7.12 -30.37 15.02
CA GLN A 272 -7.04 -31.63 14.26
C GLN A 272 -5.66 -32.28 14.37
N THR A 273 -4.60 -31.49 14.36
CA THR A 273 -3.22 -31.99 14.28
C THR A 273 -2.59 -32.20 15.65
N VAL A 274 -2.81 -31.25 16.56
CA VAL A 274 -2.25 -31.22 17.92
C VAL A 274 -3.33 -30.78 18.91
N PRO A 275 -4.25 -31.68 19.32
CA PRO A 275 -5.32 -31.35 20.25
C PRO A 275 -4.82 -30.78 21.60
N GLN A 276 -3.61 -31.14 22.01
CA GLN A 276 -2.97 -30.68 23.26
C GLN A 276 -2.53 -29.20 23.21
N ALA A 277 -2.48 -28.59 22.03
CA ALA A 277 -2.11 -27.18 21.89
C ALA A 277 -3.25 -26.23 22.28
N ILE A 278 -4.49 -26.74 22.39
CA ILE A 278 -5.65 -25.99 22.85
C ILE A 278 -5.79 -26.19 24.36
N ALA A 279 -5.73 -25.10 25.11
CA ALA A 279 -5.83 -25.14 26.56
C ALA A 279 -7.22 -25.62 27.02
N ASP A 280 -7.25 -26.41 28.09
CA ASP A 280 -8.49 -27.06 28.57
C ASP A 280 -9.49 -26.09 29.19
N ASP A 281 -9.06 -24.87 29.55
CA ASP A 281 -9.85 -23.81 30.17
C ASP A 281 -10.55 -22.88 29.15
N GLU A 282 -10.40 -23.14 27.85
CA GLU A 282 -10.96 -22.28 26.81
C GLU A 282 -12.48 -22.49 26.64
N PRO A 283 -13.32 -21.44 26.78
CA PRO A 283 -14.78 -21.58 26.86
C PRO A 283 -15.44 -22.14 25.59
N GLU A 284 -14.78 -22.02 24.44
CA GLU A 284 -15.31 -22.49 23.15
C GLU A 284 -14.67 -23.80 22.66
N ARG A 285 -13.85 -24.45 23.50
CA ARG A 285 -13.12 -25.67 23.15
C ARG A 285 -14.04 -26.78 22.63
N ALA A 286 -15.23 -26.95 23.22
CA ALA A 286 -16.19 -27.97 22.79
C ALA A 286 -16.63 -27.77 21.32
N ARG A 287 -17.03 -26.54 20.96
CA ARG A 287 -17.44 -26.20 19.58
C ARG A 287 -16.29 -26.34 18.59
N LEU A 288 -15.09 -25.94 18.97
CA LEU A 288 -13.89 -26.10 18.15
C LEU A 288 -13.57 -27.56 17.85
N LEU A 289 -13.67 -28.43 18.86
CA LEU A 289 -13.45 -29.86 18.70
C LEU A 289 -14.53 -30.53 17.85
N GLU A 290 -15.79 -30.10 17.97
CA GLU A 290 -16.88 -30.57 17.10
C GLU A 290 -16.61 -30.22 15.63
N LEU A 291 -16.23 -28.97 15.34
CA LEU A 291 -15.88 -28.55 13.98
C LEU A 291 -14.61 -29.25 13.45
N ALA A 292 -13.62 -29.46 14.31
CA ALA A 292 -12.40 -30.19 13.95
C ALA A 292 -12.67 -31.63 13.53
N GLN A 293 -13.68 -32.28 14.12
CA GLN A 293 -14.11 -33.62 13.72
C GLN A 293 -14.99 -33.61 12.47
N ALA A 294 -15.75 -32.54 12.25
CA ALA A 294 -16.70 -32.46 11.15
C ALA A 294 -16.05 -32.15 9.80
N PHE A 295 -15.02 -31.29 9.77
CA PHE A 295 -14.29 -30.96 8.55
C PHE A 295 -13.11 -31.90 8.30
N SER A 296 -12.79 -32.15 7.04
CA SER A 296 -11.54 -32.80 6.67
C SER A 296 -10.35 -31.84 6.79
N PRO A 297 -9.12 -32.33 7.05
CA PRO A 297 -7.93 -31.48 7.07
C PRO A 297 -7.70 -30.73 5.76
N GLU A 298 -8.01 -31.35 4.62
CA GLU A 298 -7.90 -30.73 3.29
C GLU A 298 -8.90 -29.59 3.12
N GLU A 299 -10.14 -29.75 3.60
CA GLU A 299 -11.16 -28.70 3.57
C GLU A 299 -10.73 -27.48 4.39
N ILE A 300 -10.23 -27.69 5.61
CA ILE A 300 -9.76 -26.60 6.47
C ILE A 300 -8.60 -25.86 5.83
N GLN A 301 -7.61 -26.56 5.26
CA GLN A 301 -6.48 -25.92 4.58
C GLN A 301 -6.93 -25.10 3.37
N LEU A 302 -7.86 -25.65 2.57
CA LEU A 302 -8.41 -24.95 1.43
C LEU A 302 -9.19 -23.69 1.85
N TYR A 303 -10.08 -23.81 2.82
CA TYR A 303 -10.86 -22.66 3.30
C TYR A 303 -9.97 -21.60 3.93
N TYR A 304 -8.95 -22.00 4.69
CA TYR A 304 -7.97 -21.07 5.24
C TYR A 304 -7.27 -20.28 4.13
N GLN A 305 -6.83 -20.96 3.06
CA GLN A 305 -6.22 -20.32 1.90
C GLN A 305 -7.20 -19.37 1.19
N ILE A 306 -8.45 -19.79 0.97
CA ILE A 306 -9.48 -18.95 0.34
C ILE A 306 -9.78 -17.72 1.20
N ALA A 307 -9.82 -17.83 2.53
CA ALA A 307 -10.04 -16.71 3.44
C ALA A 307 -8.91 -15.68 3.35
N ILE A 308 -7.65 -16.12 3.34
CA ILE A 308 -6.48 -15.23 3.21
C ILE A 308 -6.47 -14.52 1.86
N HIS A 309 -6.69 -15.25 0.76
CA HIS A 309 -6.76 -14.64 -0.56
C HIS A 309 -7.94 -13.68 -0.70
N GLY A 310 -9.11 -14.07 -0.20
CA GLY A 310 -10.30 -13.20 -0.16
C GLY A 310 -10.05 -11.90 0.59
N ARG A 311 -9.29 -11.93 1.70
CA ARG A 311 -8.91 -10.73 2.45
C ARG A 311 -8.02 -9.79 1.63
N ASN A 312 -7.06 -10.33 0.88
CA ASN A 312 -6.20 -9.52 0.01
C ASN A 312 -6.95 -9.00 -1.24
N ASP A 313 -7.95 -9.74 -1.72
CA ASP A 313 -8.73 -9.41 -2.92
C ASP A 313 -9.91 -8.45 -2.61
N ILE A 314 -10.28 -8.25 -1.34
CA ILE A 314 -11.50 -7.52 -0.97
C ILE A 314 -11.49 -6.07 -1.44
N GLU A 315 -10.33 -5.41 -1.41
CA GLU A 315 -10.15 -4.03 -1.89
C GLU A 315 -10.25 -3.90 -3.42
N LEU A 316 -10.09 -5.02 -4.15
CA LEU A 316 -10.20 -5.08 -5.61
C LEU A 316 -11.63 -5.38 -6.07
N ALA A 317 -12.51 -5.78 -5.16
CA ALA A 317 -13.90 -6.09 -5.46
C ALA A 317 -14.72 -4.82 -5.74
N PRO A 318 -15.87 -4.94 -6.44
CA PRO A 318 -16.77 -3.80 -6.69
C PRO A 318 -17.23 -3.08 -5.41
N ASP A 319 -17.44 -3.86 -4.35
CA ASP A 319 -17.73 -3.43 -2.99
C ASP A 319 -17.33 -4.54 -2.01
N GLU A 320 -17.19 -4.21 -0.72
CA GLU A 320 -16.73 -5.15 0.31
C GLU A 320 -17.66 -6.36 0.47
N TYR A 321 -18.97 -6.15 0.33
CA TYR A 321 -19.97 -7.21 0.47
C TYR A 321 -19.88 -8.20 -0.71
N ALA A 322 -19.70 -7.71 -1.93
CA ALA A 322 -19.44 -8.54 -3.11
C ALA A 322 -18.13 -9.33 -2.96
N GLY A 323 -17.07 -8.72 -2.46
CA GLY A 323 -15.79 -9.39 -2.19
C GLY A 323 -15.92 -10.51 -1.16
N PHE A 324 -16.64 -10.24 -0.06
CA PHE A 324 -16.90 -11.21 1.00
C PHE A 324 -17.75 -12.39 0.51
N THR A 325 -18.91 -12.11 -0.10
CA THR A 325 -19.81 -13.15 -0.61
C THR A 325 -19.16 -14.00 -1.69
N MET A 326 -18.37 -13.41 -2.60
CA MET A 326 -17.59 -14.19 -3.57
C MET A 326 -16.56 -15.10 -2.92
N THR A 327 -15.95 -14.67 -1.82
CA THR A 327 -15.03 -15.50 -1.05
C THR A 327 -15.74 -16.71 -0.44
N LEU A 328 -16.92 -16.50 0.16
CA LEU A 328 -17.75 -17.60 0.69
C LEU A 328 -18.23 -18.56 -0.41
N LEU A 329 -18.66 -18.03 -1.56
CA LEU A 329 -19.07 -18.84 -2.71
C LEU A 329 -17.91 -19.66 -3.28
N ARG A 330 -16.68 -19.13 -3.28
CA ARG A 330 -15.47 -19.90 -3.63
C ARG A 330 -15.26 -21.05 -2.67
N MET A 331 -15.38 -20.85 -1.36
CA MET A 331 -15.28 -21.94 -0.37
C MET A 331 -16.31 -23.04 -0.65
N LEU A 332 -17.55 -22.66 -0.96
CA LEU A 332 -18.60 -23.62 -1.29
C LEU A 332 -18.33 -24.38 -2.61
N ALA A 333 -17.80 -23.69 -3.63
CA ALA A 333 -17.56 -24.26 -4.95
C ALA A 333 -16.38 -25.23 -4.99
N PHE A 334 -15.33 -24.99 -4.19
CA PHE A 334 -14.07 -25.74 -4.27
C PHE A 334 -13.94 -26.88 -3.25
N LYS A 335 -15.05 -27.36 -2.66
CA LYS A 335 -15.03 -28.50 -1.72
C LYS A 335 -14.35 -29.73 -2.35
N PRO A 336 -13.24 -30.26 -1.80
CA PRO A 336 -12.50 -31.39 -2.37
C PRO A 336 -13.42 -32.62 -2.52
N ALA A 337 -13.26 -33.34 -3.63
CA ALA A 337 -14.10 -34.47 -4.00
C ALA A 337 -13.82 -35.71 -3.13
N GLY A 338 -14.28 -35.67 -1.89
CA GLY A 338 -14.45 -36.81 -0.97
C GLY A 338 -15.84 -36.86 -0.32
N ALA A 339 -16.68 -35.84 -0.54
CA ALA A 339 -17.97 -35.66 0.15
C ALA A 339 -19.15 -35.31 -0.78
N ARG A 340 -19.14 -35.74 -2.05
CA ARG A 340 -20.33 -35.69 -2.90
C ARG A 340 -20.45 -36.91 -3.81
N ALA A 341 -21.23 -37.90 -3.35
CA ALA A 341 -22.03 -38.67 -4.29
C ALA A 341 -22.99 -37.67 -4.95
N LEU A 342 -22.69 -37.28 -6.19
CA LEU A 342 -23.66 -36.59 -7.02
C LEU A 342 -24.85 -37.54 -7.23
N PRO A 343 -26.11 -37.10 -7.09
CA PRO A 343 -27.21 -37.86 -7.65
C PRO A 343 -27.00 -37.86 -9.16
N GLU A 344 -26.70 -39.05 -9.71
CA GLU A 344 -26.87 -39.31 -11.13
C GLU A 344 -28.32 -38.97 -11.50
N ARG A 345 -28.53 -37.82 -12.13
CA ARG A 345 -29.69 -37.65 -13.01
C ARG A 345 -29.43 -38.48 -14.26
N ALA A 346 -29.72 -39.77 -14.16
CA ALA A 346 -29.90 -40.65 -15.29
C ALA A 346 -31.10 -40.15 -16.12
N ALA A 347 -30.77 -39.64 -17.30
CA ALA A 347 -31.48 -39.68 -18.58
C ALA A 347 -33.02 -39.72 -18.59
N SER A 348 -33.59 -38.80 -19.38
CA SER A 348 -34.51 -39.19 -20.45
C SER A 348 -34.33 -38.24 -21.63
N ALA A 349 -33.70 -38.76 -22.67
CA ALA A 349 -33.62 -38.15 -23.97
C ALA A 349 -35.00 -38.13 -24.63
N THR A 350 -35.31 -37.06 -25.35
CA THR A 350 -36.19 -37.12 -26.51
C THR A 350 -35.51 -36.38 -27.65
N LEU A 351 -34.66 -37.12 -28.36
CA LEU A 351 -34.09 -36.75 -29.64
C LEU A 351 -35.14 -37.00 -30.72
N MET A 352 -35.50 -35.97 -31.47
CA MET A 352 -36.08 -36.11 -32.80
C MET A 352 -35.14 -35.51 -33.84
N PRO A 353 -35.13 -36.06 -35.07
CA PRO A 353 -33.97 -36.05 -35.95
C PRO A 353 -34.04 -34.92 -36.98
N ARG A 354 -32.90 -34.29 -37.25
CA ARG A 354 -32.72 -33.40 -38.41
C ARG A 354 -32.01 -34.19 -39.53
N PRO A 355 -32.53 -34.20 -40.78
CA PRO A 355 -31.88 -34.88 -41.88
C PRO A 355 -30.60 -34.16 -42.32
N ALA A 356 -29.65 -34.97 -42.74
CA ALA A 356 -28.37 -34.58 -43.31
C ALA A 356 -28.52 -33.87 -44.66
N ALA A 357 -27.69 -32.85 -44.89
CA ALA A 357 -27.30 -32.44 -46.23
C ALA A 357 -25.82 -32.03 -46.24
N THR A 358 -25.17 -32.54 -47.25
CA THR A 358 -23.75 -32.65 -47.57
C THR A 358 -23.05 -31.33 -47.93
N VAL A 359 -21.73 -31.39 -47.74
CA VAL A 359 -20.64 -30.48 -48.14
C VAL A 359 -20.77 -29.92 -49.57
N ALA A 360 -20.49 -28.62 -49.72
CA ALA A 360 -19.73 -28.04 -50.84
C ALA A 360 -19.30 -26.58 -50.50
N GLU A 361 -18.01 -26.28 -50.68
CA GLU A 361 -17.48 -24.90 -50.82
C GLU A 361 -18.18 -24.18 -51.98
N PRO A 362 -18.23 -22.82 -51.99
CA PRO A 362 -17.30 -22.13 -52.90
C PRO A 362 -16.86 -20.71 -52.49
N THR A 363 -15.82 -20.34 -53.22
CA THR A 363 -15.09 -19.09 -53.44
C THR A 363 -15.94 -17.86 -53.82
N GLU A 364 -15.43 -16.70 -53.39
CA GLU A 364 -15.37 -15.37 -54.03
C GLU A 364 -16.60 -14.62 -54.61
N GLN A 365 -16.70 -13.37 -54.10
CA GLN A 365 -17.01 -12.09 -54.76
C GLN A 365 -18.39 -11.87 -55.42
N THR A 366 -19.13 -10.87 -54.92
CA THR A 366 -19.44 -9.59 -55.63
C THR A 366 -20.64 -8.87 -54.99
N ARG A 367 -20.33 -7.71 -54.37
CA ARG A 367 -20.94 -6.36 -54.50
C ARG A 367 -22.47 -6.12 -54.48
N ALA A 368 -22.82 -5.09 -53.68
CA ALA A 368 -23.96 -4.15 -53.75
C ALA A 368 -25.35 -4.68 -53.29
N GLU A 369 -26.28 -3.96 -52.64
CA GLU A 369 -26.43 -2.52 -52.39
C GLU A 369 -27.49 -2.26 -51.28
N LEU A 370 -27.07 -1.51 -50.27
CA LEU A 370 -27.75 -0.41 -49.55
C LEU A 370 -29.19 0.00 -49.93
N VAL A 371 -30.01 0.28 -48.90
CA VAL A 371 -30.90 1.46 -48.84
C VAL A 371 -31.00 2.00 -47.40
N VAL A 372 -30.52 3.22 -47.16
CA VAL A 372 -31.10 4.17 -46.17
C VAL A 372 -31.07 5.56 -46.81
N GLN A 373 -32.23 6.20 -46.79
CA GLN A 373 -32.55 7.49 -47.42
C GLN A 373 -31.90 8.69 -46.71
N GLU A 374 -31.05 9.40 -47.44
CA GLU A 374 -31.25 10.76 -47.97
C GLU A 374 -32.12 11.78 -47.21
N THR A 375 -31.49 12.89 -46.81
CA THR A 375 -31.97 14.24 -47.13
C THR A 375 -30.77 15.15 -47.41
N ALA A 376 -30.78 15.76 -48.59
CA ALA A 376 -29.84 16.76 -49.14
C ALA A 376 -30.47 18.19 -49.04
N PRO A 377 -29.99 19.22 -49.75
CA PRO A 377 -28.63 19.80 -49.84
C PRO A 377 -28.65 21.35 -49.67
N ILE A 378 -27.49 22.01 -49.51
CA ILE A 378 -27.13 23.19 -50.34
C ILE A 378 -25.62 23.19 -50.58
N SER A 379 -25.26 23.24 -51.87
CA SER A 379 -23.93 23.40 -52.43
C SER A 379 -23.58 24.89 -52.57
N TYR A 380 -22.34 25.26 -52.25
CA TYR A 380 -21.62 26.28 -53.03
C TYR A 380 -20.24 25.74 -53.39
N ALA A 381 -19.97 25.77 -54.69
CA ALA A 381 -18.74 25.34 -55.32
C ALA A 381 -17.67 26.46 -55.34
N ALA A 382 -16.43 25.99 -55.43
CA ALA A 382 -15.29 26.56 -56.16
C ALA A 382 -14.35 27.59 -55.47
N ALA A 383 -13.19 27.03 -55.08
CA ALA A 383 -11.84 27.42 -55.51
C ALA A 383 -11.06 28.47 -54.65
N PRO A 384 -9.72 28.50 -54.74
CA PRO A 384 -8.86 27.78 -53.81
C PRO A 384 -7.87 28.73 -53.11
N VAL A 385 -7.61 28.51 -51.83
CA VAL A 385 -6.35 28.98 -51.24
C VAL A 385 -5.45 27.77 -51.12
N ALA A 386 -4.56 27.66 -52.09
CA ALA A 386 -3.45 26.72 -52.06
C ALA A 386 -2.63 26.99 -50.80
N LEU A 387 -2.68 26.05 -49.84
CA LEU A 387 -1.52 25.72 -49.05
C LEU A 387 -0.94 24.46 -49.67
N ALA A 388 0.16 24.70 -50.40
CA ALA A 388 0.99 23.71 -51.03
C ALA A 388 1.44 22.64 -50.02
N ASP A 389 1.40 21.40 -50.48
CA ASP A 389 2.25 20.28 -50.09
C ASP A 389 2.50 20.03 -48.59
N GLY A 390 1.77 19.04 -48.07
CA GLY A 390 2.45 17.78 -47.75
C GLY A 390 2.84 17.54 -46.29
N LYS A 391 2.03 16.72 -45.62
CA LYS A 391 2.23 16.06 -44.31
C LYS A 391 2.12 16.98 -43.08
N LEU A 392 0.91 17.04 -42.53
CA LEU A 392 0.72 17.46 -41.15
C LEU A 392 1.33 16.39 -40.24
N ASP A 393 2.48 16.69 -39.63
CA ASP A 393 3.15 15.79 -38.70
C ASP A 393 2.42 15.81 -37.36
N TRP A 394 1.50 14.86 -37.19
CA TRP A 394 0.70 14.68 -35.99
C TRP A 394 1.57 14.57 -34.72
N THR A 395 2.76 13.97 -34.83
CA THR A 395 3.72 13.84 -33.74
C THR A 395 4.22 15.20 -33.25
N ALA A 396 4.56 16.09 -34.19
CA ALA A 396 5.00 17.45 -33.89
C ALA A 396 3.86 18.33 -33.35
N LEU A 397 2.62 18.08 -33.80
CA LEU A 397 1.43 18.79 -33.33
C LEU A 397 1.09 18.45 -31.87
N VAL A 398 1.12 17.17 -31.50
CA VAL A 398 0.85 16.73 -30.11
C VAL A 398 1.86 17.32 -29.12
N GLY A 399 3.11 17.53 -29.52
CA GLY A 399 4.12 18.20 -28.69
C GLY A 399 3.94 19.71 -28.52
N ARG A 400 3.19 20.36 -29.42
CA ARG A 400 2.89 21.82 -29.36
C ARG A 400 1.54 22.12 -28.72
N LEU A 401 0.64 21.15 -28.67
CA LEU A 401 -0.64 21.27 -27.97
C LEU A 401 -0.39 21.10 -26.46
N ASN A 402 -0.73 22.12 -25.67
CA ASN A 402 -0.57 22.10 -24.22
C ASN A 402 -1.69 21.26 -23.55
N LEU A 403 -1.73 19.96 -23.88
CA LEU A 403 -2.78 19.02 -23.49
C LEU A 403 -2.57 18.51 -22.07
N GLN A 404 -3.62 18.52 -21.24
CA GLN A 404 -3.56 17.99 -19.88
C GLN A 404 -4.04 16.53 -19.79
N ALA A 405 -3.23 15.70 -19.11
CA ALA A 405 -3.56 14.37 -18.61
C ALA A 405 -4.23 13.42 -19.64
N MET A 406 -5.56 13.28 -19.60
CA MET A 406 -6.27 12.26 -20.38
C MET A 406 -6.36 12.58 -21.88
N ALA A 407 -6.41 13.87 -22.25
CA ALA A 407 -6.40 14.27 -23.65
C ALA A 407 -5.02 14.05 -24.29
N GLN A 408 -3.95 14.15 -23.49
CA GLN A 408 -2.58 13.92 -23.93
C GLN A 408 -2.31 12.43 -24.19
N GLU A 409 -2.75 11.55 -23.29
CA GLU A 409 -2.66 10.09 -23.47
C GLU A 409 -3.44 9.60 -24.70
N LEU A 410 -4.63 10.16 -24.92
CA LEU A 410 -5.41 9.87 -26.13
C LEU A 410 -4.67 10.36 -27.39
N ALA A 411 -4.16 11.59 -27.40
CA ALA A 411 -3.46 12.17 -28.56
C ALA A 411 -2.15 11.44 -28.91
N LYS A 412 -1.39 10.99 -27.89
CA LYS A 412 -0.13 10.22 -28.05
C LYS A 412 -0.34 8.81 -28.61
N HIS A 413 -1.53 8.26 -28.43
CA HIS A 413 -1.88 6.90 -28.84
C HIS A 413 -2.82 6.83 -30.05
N CYS A 414 -3.19 7.97 -30.59
CA CYS A 414 -3.95 8.09 -31.84
C CYS A 414 -3.04 8.34 -33.03
N VAL A 415 -3.45 7.82 -34.19
CA VAL A 415 -2.83 8.11 -35.49
C VAL A 415 -3.76 9.00 -36.30
N LEU A 416 -3.22 10.01 -36.96
CA LEU A 416 -3.97 10.85 -37.88
C LEU A 416 -4.20 10.10 -39.21
N GLU A 417 -5.46 9.79 -39.50
CA GLU A 417 -5.85 9.15 -40.76
C GLU A 417 -6.11 10.19 -41.84
N ASN A 418 -6.91 11.21 -41.52
CA ASN A 418 -7.27 12.27 -42.45
C ASN A 418 -7.55 13.60 -41.73
N TYR A 419 -7.24 14.70 -42.42
CA TYR A 419 -7.58 16.06 -42.02
C TYR A 419 -8.04 16.83 -43.24
N ALA A 420 -9.34 17.13 -43.32
CA ALA A 420 -9.93 17.92 -44.38
C ALA A 420 -11.16 18.68 -43.85
N GLU A 421 -11.38 19.90 -44.34
CA GLU A 421 -12.61 20.69 -44.10
C GLU A 421 -13.03 20.83 -42.62
N GLY A 422 -12.07 20.95 -41.70
CA GLY A 422 -12.35 21.11 -40.26
C GLY A 422 -12.74 19.82 -39.53
N VAL A 423 -12.59 18.66 -40.16
CA VAL A 423 -12.79 17.35 -39.52
C VAL A 423 -11.44 16.65 -39.34
N VAL A 424 -11.16 16.24 -38.10
CA VAL A 424 -9.96 15.45 -37.74
C VAL A 424 -10.40 14.01 -37.48
N VAL A 425 -9.92 13.08 -38.30
CA VAL A 425 -10.18 11.65 -38.14
C VAL A 425 -8.95 10.98 -37.54
N LEU A 426 -9.10 10.47 -36.32
CA LEU A 426 -8.08 9.74 -35.59
C LEU A 426 -8.43 8.26 -35.50
N SER A 427 -7.45 7.38 -35.67
CA SER A 427 -7.61 5.96 -35.36
C SER A 427 -6.88 5.57 -34.08
N LEU A 428 -7.58 4.72 -33.31
CA LEU A 428 -7.08 4.14 -32.07
C LEU A 428 -7.10 2.61 -32.17
N ALA A 429 -6.01 1.98 -31.73
CA ALA A 429 -5.91 0.53 -31.69
C ALA A 429 -6.99 -0.09 -30.76
N PRO A 430 -7.62 -1.23 -31.14
CA PRO A 430 -8.73 -1.83 -30.40
C PRO A 430 -8.40 -2.18 -28.93
N GLN A 431 -7.12 -2.47 -28.65
CA GLN A 431 -6.61 -2.83 -27.33
C GLN A 431 -6.63 -1.68 -26.31
N ARG A 432 -6.77 -0.42 -26.78
CA ARG A 432 -6.73 0.78 -25.94
C ARG A 432 -8.08 1.51 -25.86
N LYS A 433 -9.18 0.81 -26.11
CA LYS A 433 -10.56 1.33 -26.10
C LYS A 433 -10.92 2.10 -24.82
N LEU A 434 -10.33 1.74 -23.67
CA LEU A 434 -10.55 2.39 -22.37
C LEU A 434 -10.07 3.86 -22.32
N LEU A 435 -9.13 4.26 -23.19
CA LEU A 435 -8.65 5.64 -23.28
C LEU A 435 -9.61 6.55 -24.06
N ASN A 436 -10.53 5.96 -24.83
CA ASN A 436 -11.50 6.67 -25.66
C ASN A 436 -12.73 7.10 -24.85
N SER A 437 -12.55 8.03 -23.91
CA SER A 437 -13.65 8.63 -23.14
C SER A 437 -14.21 9.87 -23.85
N LYS A 438 -15.53 10.10 -23.73
CA LYS A 438 -16.19 11.29 -24.28
C LYS A 438 -15.56 12.60 -23.78
N MET A 439 -15.16 12.63 -22.51
CA MET A 439 -14.43 13.77 -21.92
C MET A 439 -13.04 14.00 -22.54
N ALA A 440 -12.32 12.93 -22.90
CA ALA A 440 -11.01 13.07 -23.56
C ALA A 440 -11.17 13.55 -25.02
N GLN A 441 -12.23 13.11 -25.71
CA GLN A 441 -12.57 13.61 -27.05
C GLN A 441 -12.94 15.10 -27.03
N ASP A 442 -13.79 15.52 -26.10
CA ASP A 442 -14.24 16.92 -25.99
C ASP A 442 -13.05 17.86 -25.67
N LYS A 443 -12.16 17.45 -24.76
CA LYS A 443 -10.95 18.23 -24.41
C LYS A 443 -9.94 18.28 -25.56
N LEU A 444 -9.75 17.19 -26.28
CA LEU A 444 -8.87 17.15 -27.44
C LEU A 444 -9.44 17.98 -28.59
N GLN A 445 -10.76 17.93 -28.82
CA GLN A 445 -11.44 18.76 -29.81
C GLN A 445 -11.37 20.25 -29.48
N ALA A 446 -11.52 20.63 -28.21
CA ALA A 446 -11.34 22.01 -27.76
C ALA A 446 -9.92 22.51 -28.03
N ALA A 447 -8.89 21.73 -27.64
CA ALA A 447 -7.50 22.09 -27.86
C ALA A 447 -7.12 22.18 -29.35
N LEU A 448 -7.71 21.34 -30.21
CA LEU A 448 -7.53 21.42 -31.66
C LEU A 448 -8.24 22.64 -32.24
N SER A 449 -9.44 22.97 -31.76
CA SER A 449 -10.19 24.15 -32.22
C SER A 449 -9.47 25.45 -31.84
N ASP A 450 -8.90 25.50 -30.63
CA ASP A 450 -8.08 26.63 -30.17
C ASP A 450 -6.81 26.81 -31.00
N HIS A 451 -6.17 25.70 -31.40
CA HIS A 451 -4.94 25.76 -32.19
C HIS A 451 -5.17 26.13 -33.66
N PHE A 452 -6.25 25.64 -34.27
CA PHE A 452 -6.57 25.91 -35.68
C PHE A 452 -7.44 27.18 -35.86
N GLY A 453 -7.96 27.77 -34.79
CA GLY A 453 -8.80 28.98 -34.84
C GLY A 453 -10.14 28.78 -35.56
N LEU A 454 -10.57 27.52 -35.72
CA LEU A 454 -11.76 27.09 -36.46
C LEU A 454 -12.51 26.03 -35.64
N ALA A 455 -13.82 25.90 -35.82
CA ALA A 455 -14.60 24.85 -35.16
C ALA A 455 -14.24 23.48 -35.76
N VAL A 456 -13.40 22.72 -35.05
CA VAL A 456 -12.95 21.40 -35.49
C VAL A 456 -13.87 20.32 -34.94
N ARG A 457 -14.27 19.35 -35.76
CA ARG A 457 -15.01 18.16 -35.32
C ARG A 457 -14.07 16.95 -35.24
N LEU A 458 -14.01 16.30 -34.08
CA LEU A 458 -13.16 15.13 -33.86
C LEU A 458 -13.97 13.84 -34.09
N GLN A 459 -13.44 12.92 -34.89
CA GLN A 459 -13.96 11.55 -35.03
C GLN A 459 -12.87 10.55 -34.68
N VAL A 460 -13.13 9.67 -33.71
CA VAL A 460 -12.21 8.61 -33.29
C VAL A 460 -12.75 7.26 -33.75
N ASN A 461 -12.06 6.65 -34.72
CA ASN A 461 -12.40 5.34 -35.26
C ASN A 461 -11.56 4.25 -34.58
N LEU A 462 -12.18 3.11 -34.28
CA LEU A 462 -11.47 1.92 -33.81
C LEU A 462 -11.09 1.08 -35.03
N GLY A 463 -9.80 1.02 -35.35
CA GLY A 463 -9.30 0.39 -36.57
C GLY A 463 -7.91 -0.25 -36.38
N VAL A 464 -7.55 -1.15 -37.27
CA VAL A 464 -6.20 -1.72 -37.31
C VAL A 464 -5.25 -0.64 -37.84
N THR A 465 -4.39 -0.11 -36.97
CA THR A 465 -3.32 0.81 -37.36
C THR A 465 -2.24 0.04 -38.15
N SER A 466 -2.51 -0.25 -39.41
CA SER A 466 -1.53 -0.74 -40.37
C SER A 466 -0.86 0.47 -41.05
N ASP A 467 0.46 0.58 -40.84
CA ASP A 467 1.43 1.41 -41.58
C ASP A 467 1.67 2.88 -41.19
N LYS A 468 1.26 3.32 -39.99
CA LYS A 468 1.69 4.64 -39.46
C LYS A 468 2.16 4.57 -38.00
N VAL A 469 3.32 5.15 -37.72
CA VAL A 469 3.98 5.13 -36.40
C VAL A 469 3.23 6.07 -35.44
N THR A 470 2.86 5.56 -34.27
CA THR A 470 2.25 6.40 -33.21
C THR A 470 3.31 7.32 -32.59
N PRO A 471 2.94 8.55 -32.17
CA PRO A 471 3.85 9.45 -31.45
C PRO A 471 4.55 8.79 -30.25
N ALA A 472 3.84 7.94 -29.51
CA ALA A 472 4.42 7.16 -28.40
C ALA A 472 5.48 6.13 -28.85
N ALA A 473 5.31 5.50 -30.02
CA ALA A 473 6.30 4.59 -30.58
C ALA A 473 7.57 5.33 -31.06
N VAL A 474 7.41 6.55 -31.60
CA VAL A 474 8.55 7.41 -31.96
C VAL A 474 9.32 7.86 -30.70
N GLU A 475 8.64 8.31 -29.65
CA GLU A 475 9.29 8.68 -28.38
C GLU A 475 10.03 7.49 -27.73
N GLN A 476 9.44 6.30 -27.78
CA GLN A 476 10.10 5.07 -27.29
C GLN A 476 11.33 4.71 -28.13
N GLN A 477 11.27 4.81 -29.46
CA GLN A 477 12.43 4.56 -30.33
C GLN A 477 13.56 5.57 -30.09
N VAL A 478 13.24 6.86 -29.94
CA VAL A 478 14.24 7.89 -29.64
C VAL A 478 14.89 7.63 -28.27
N LYS A 479 14.11 7.23 -27.26
CA LYS A 479 14.63 6.89 -25.93
C LYS A 479 15.51 5.65 -25.97
N GLN A 480 15.11 4.61 -26.70
CA GLN A 480 15.91 3.38 -26.88
C GLN A 480 17.20 3.65 -27.64
N SER A 481 17.17 4.45 -28.72
CA SER A 481 18.38 4.82 -29.46
C SER A 481 19.38 5.60 -28.60
N ARG A 482 18.90 6.52 -27.75
CA ARG A 482 19.75 7.24 -26.78
C ARG A 482 20.35 6.32 -25.71
N GLN A 483 19.58 5.34 -25.24
CA GLN A 483 20.06 4.34 -24.28
C GLN A 483 21.19 3.50 -24.89
N GLN A 484 21.00 3.01 -26.12
CA GLN A 484 22.00 2.23 -26.84
C GLN A 484 23.26 3.04 -27.14
N GLN A 485 23.13 4.33 -27.49
CA GLN A 485 24.28 5.22 -27.66
C GLN A 485 25.04 5.45 -26.35
N ALA A 486 24.34 5.59 -25.22
CA ALA A 486 24.97 5.72 -23.91
C ALA A 486 25.73 4.44 -23.55
N GLU A 487 25.14 3.26 -23.75
CA GLU A 487 25.79 1.97 -23.52
C GLU A 487 27.02 1.77 -24.42
N ALA A 488 26.90 2.08 -25.72
CA ALA A 488 28.02 2.01 -26.65
C ALA A 488 29.15 2.96 -26.26
N SER A 489 28.83 4.17 -25.80
CA SER A 489 29.86 5.15 -25.37
C SER A 489 30.67 4.65 -24.17
N ILE A 490 30.00 4.05 -23.18
CA ILE A 490 30.65 3.49 -21.98
C ILE A 490 31.48 2.25 -22.31
N LEU A 491 31.00 1.40 -23.22
CA LEU A 491 31.74 0.21 -23.67
C LEU A 491 32.95 0.54 -24.57
N SER A 492 32.91 1.69 -25.25
CA SER A 492 33.99 2.19 -26.10
C SER A 492 35.00 3.08 -25.37
N ASP A 493 34.75 3.41 -24.10
CA ASP A 493 35.63 4.27 -23.31
C ASP A 493 36.93 3.53 -22.96
N ASN A 494 38.06 4.13 -23.30
CA ASN A 494 39.40 3.57 -23.05
C ASN A 494 39.62 3.30 -21.55
N PHE A 495 39.12 4.16 -20.66
CA PHE A 495 39.26 3.98 -19.22
C PHE A 495 38.47 2.76 -18.73
N VAL A 496 37.26 2.55 -19.26
CA VAL A 496 36.41 1.41 -18.90
C VAL A 496 37.04 0.11 -19.40
N ARG A 497 37.59 0.10 -20.61
CA ARG A 497 38.32 -1.06 -21.14
C ARG A 497 39.58 -1.39 -20.33
N GLU A 498 40.38 -0.37 -19.99
CA GLU A 498 41.55 -0.56 -19.12
C GLU A 498 41.14 -1.08 -17.73
N ALA A 499 40.03 -0.59 -17.17
CA ALA A 499 39.49 -1.07 -15.90
C ALA A 499 39.00 -2.54 -15.97
N GLN A 500 38.41 -2.96 -17.09
CA GLN A 500 38.00 -4.35 -17.29
C GLN A 500 39.22 -5.27 -17.48
N GLU A 501 40.21 -4.86 -18.29
CA GLU A 501 41.38 -5.67 -18.63
C GLU A 501 42.41 -5.78 -17.49
N GLN A 502 42.69 -4.68 -16.77
CA GLN A 502 43.70 -4.67 -15.70
C GLN A 502 43.16 -5.06 -14.33
N PHE A 503 41.89 -4.73 -14.04
CA PHE A 503 41.32 -4.88 -12.69
C PHE A 503 40.14 -5.87 -12.62
N GLY A 504 39.75 -6.50 -13.73
CA GLY A 504 38.63 -7.45 -13.76
C GLY A 504 37.28 -6.83 -13.42
N ALA A 505 37.12 -5.52 -13.64
CA ALA A 505 35.90 -4.80 -13.33
C ALA A 505 34.72 -5.29 -14.20
N GLN A 506 33.51 -5.32 -13.64
CA GLN A 506 32.29 -5.65 -14.36
C GLN A 506 31.37 -4.43 -14.46
N ILE A 507 30.84 -4.17 -15.65
CA ILE A 507 29.87 -3.10 -15.87
C ILE A 507 28.50 -3.61 -15.41
N VAL A 508 27.83 -2.85 -14.56
CA VAL A 508 26.44 -3.12 -14.18
C VAL A 508 25.53 -2.56 -15.26
N GLU A 509 25.09 -3.41 -16.18
CA GLU A 509 24.35 -3.06 -17.41
C GLU A 509 23.11 -2.19 -17.14
N ASN A 510 22.41 -2.42 -16.02
CA ASN A 510 21.20 -1.67 -15.65
C ASN A 510 21.45 -0.27 -15.03
N SER A 511 22.71 0.16 -14.92
CA SER A 511 23.07 1.45 -14.28
C SER A 511 23.35 2.59 -15.27
N ILE A 512 23.45 2.29 -16.57
CA ILE A 512 23.80 3.26 -17.61
C ILE A 512 22.57 4.14 -17.89
N LYS A 513 22.72 5.45 -17.71
CA LYS A 513 21.66 6.43 -17.97
C LYS A 513 22.13 7.45 -19.02
N PRO A 514 21.30 7.77 -20.03
CA PRO A 514 21.63 8.79 -21.00
C PRO A 514 21.63 10.16 -20.32
N ILE A 515 22.61 11.00 -20.67
CA ILE A 515 22.71 12.38 -20.17
C ILE A 515 21.47 13.14 -20.67
N GLN A 516 20.66 13.65 -19.72
CA GLN A 516 19.58 14.57 -20.05
C GLN A 516 20.20 15.93 -20.39
N GLN A 517 20.11 16.34 -21.65
CA GLN A 517 20.38 17.74 -22.01
C GLN A 517 19.33 18.60 -21.28
N GLN A 518 19.81 19.56 -20.48
CA GLN A 518 19.00 20.58 -19.80
C GLN A 518 18.30 21.48 -20.81
#